data_AF-A0A4Y2UI74-F1
#
_entry.id   AF-A0A4Y2UI74-F1
#
_cell.length_a   1.000
_cell.length_b   1.000
_cell.length_c   1.000
_cell.angle_alpha   90.00
_cell.angle_beta   90.00
_cell.angle_gamma   90.00
#
_symmetry.space_group_name_H-M   'P 1'
#
loop_
_entity.id
_entity.type
_entity.pdbx_description
1 polymer ?
#
loop_
_entity_poly.entity_id
_entity_poly.type
_entity_poly.pdbx_seq_one_letter_code
_entity_poly.pdbx_strand_id
1 'polypeptide(L)'
;ELTEILNKELHPEEFNTTNIKPIKGNGLAISFKSNSDMLNLQTKIESNANLRDLIKSKSPAKRLPSLIVHNVPNSTTVVTLQEALKVQLHLSAPPKLRFKFRGTIQDTSNWVFEASASTLRSTLKIKKLHIGWSMFNIKEFFHIKRCNFCQAFGHTTKDCTHQIPSCGSCAGHHATRDCLTQALCCVNCFESNLFTGTLYPTTHPTWDSQCPFYQIEKQHYCSTRDYN
;
A
#
# COMPACT_ATOMS: atom_id res chain seq x y z
N GLU A 1 -18.80 3.02 28.30
CA GLU A 1 -19.22 4.36 27.87
C GLU A 1 -19.72 4.43 26.42
N LEU A 2 -18.87 4.44 25.38
CA LEU A 2 -19.38 4.60 23.99
C LEU A 2 -20.35 3.49 23.55
N THR A 3 -20.04 2.23 23.85
CA THR A 3 -20.91 1.08 23.56
C THR A 3 -22.23 1.15 24.34
N GLU A 4 -22.21 1.65 25.58
CA GLU A 4 -23.42 1.77 26.41
C GLU A 4 -24.34 2.86 25.88
N ILE A 5 -23.77 4.00 25.45
CA ILE A 5 -24.52 5.08 24.81
C ILE A 5 -25.17 4.57 23.51
N LEU A 6 -24.43 3.83 22.69
CA LEU A 6 -24.98 3.25 21.46
C LEU A 6 -26.09 2.23 21.75
N ASN A 7 -25.91 1.34 22.73
CA ASN A 7 -26.93 0.36 23.11
C ASN A 7 -28.19 0.98 23.73
N LYS A 8 -28.05 2.16 24.36
CA LYS A 8 -29.18 2.89 24.94
C LYS A 8 -30.01 3.59 23.87
N GLU A 9 -29.35 4.17 22.87
CA GLU A 9 -29.98 5.07 21.91
C GLU A 9 -30.28 4.41 20.55
N LEU A 10 -29.72 3.24 20.27
CA LEU A 10 -29.89 2.49 19.01
C LEU A 10 -30.12 1.01 19.29
N HIS A 11 -30.85 0.34 18.38
CA HIS A 11 -31.10 -1.09 18.43
C HIS A 11 -30.04 -1.86 17.63
N PRO A 12 -29.20 -2.69 18.26
CA PRO A 12 -28.11 -3.40 17.57
C PRO A 12 -28.57 -4.29 16.40
N GLU A 13 -29.80 -4.82 16.47
CA GLU A 13 -30.40 -5.71 15.48
C GLU A 13 -30.66 -5.03 14.12
N GLU A 14 -30.70 -3.70 14.10
CA GLU A 14 -30.88 -2.91 12.88
C GLU A 14 -29.61 -2.84 12.03
N PHE A 15 -28.49 -3.36 12.53
CA PHE A 15 -27.19 -3.27 11.87
C PHE A 15 -26.56 -4.65 11.74
N ASN A 16 -26.22 -5.03 10.51
CA ASN A 16 -25.48 -6.27 10.27
C ASN A 16 -23.97 -6.07 10.52
N THR A 17 -23.59 -5.98 11.80
CA THR A 17 -22.17 -5.87 12.19
C THR A 17 -21.46 -7.23 12.11
N THR A 18 -20.21 -7.21 11.65
CA THR A 18 -19.34 -8.40 11.55
C THR A 18 -18.21 -8.39 12.57
N ASN A 19 -17.79 -7.19 12.98
CA ASN A 19 -16.74 -7.02 13.97
C ASN A 19 -16.86 -5.65 14.65
N ILE A 20 -16.67 -5.62 15.97
CA ILE A 20 -16.58 -4.38 16.74
C ILE A 20 -15.31 -4.47 17.58
N LYS A 21 -14.44 -3.46 17.48
CA LYS A 21 -13.23 -3.39 18.30
C LYS A 21 -12.96 -1.98 18.82
N PRO A 22 -12.48 -1.84 20.07
CA PRO A 22 -12.04 -0.56 20.59
C PRO A 22 -10.80 -0.06 19.83
N ILE A 23 -10.71 1.26 19.67
CA ILE A 23 -9.56 1.96 19.12
C ILE A 23 -9.10 3.05 20.08
N LYS A 24 -7.86 3.54 19.90
CA LYS A 24 -7.30 4.61 20.74
C LYS A 24 -8.21 5.84 20.80
N GLY A 25 -8.30 6.45 21.97
CA GLY A 25 -9.06 7.68 22.20
C GLY A 25 -10.57 7.44 22.36
N ASN A 26 -10.98 6.41 23.09
CA ASN A 26 -12.38 6.05 23.36
C ASN A 26 -13.24 5.86 22.09
N GLY A 27 -12.63 5.38 21.00
CA GLY A 27 -13.33 5.14 19.74
C GLY A 27 -13.69 3.68 19.55
N LEU A 28 -14.65 3.43 18.64
CA LEU A 28 -14.96 2.09 18.13
C LEU A 28 -14.71 2.01 16.63
N ALA A 29 -14.11 0.91 16.18
CA ALA A 29 -14.10 0.52 14.78
C ALA A 29 -15.12 -0.60 14.57
N ILE A 30 -16.14 -0.31 13.76
CA ILE A 30 -17.24 -1.22 13.47
C ILE A 30 -17.13 -1.64 12.01
N SER A 31 -17.16 -2.95 11.77
CA SER A 31 -17.19 -3.56 10.44
C SER A 31 -18.61 -4.07 10.19
N PHE A 32 -19.09 -3.89 8.96
CA PHE A 32 -20.44 -4.25 8.56
C PHE A 32 -20.42 -5.28 7.42
N LYS A 33 -21.53 -6.00 7.24
CA LYS A 33 -21.73 -6.86 6.06
C LYS A 33 -21.89 -6.04 4.78
N SER A 34 -22.50 -4.87 4.86
CA SER A 34 -22.77 -4.02 3.70
C SER A 34 -22.44 -2.54 3.93
N ASN A 35 -22.20 -1.80 2.84
CA ASN A 35 -22.03 -0.34 2.89
C ASN A 35 -23.32 0.39 3.30
N SER A 36 -24.48 -0.19 3.01
CA SER A 36 -25.78 0.34 3.45
C SER A 36 -25.95 0.32 4.96
N ASP A 37 -25.52 -0.75 5.66
CA ASP A 37 -25.56 -0.80 7.12
C ASP A 37 -24.68 0.29 7.75
N MET A 38 -23.50 0.52 7.16
CA MET A 38 -22.58 1.58 7.58
C MET A 38 -23.21 2.97 7.42
N LEU A 39 -23.81 3.25 6.27
CA LEU A 39 -24.48 4.53 6.00
C LEU A 39 -25.72 4.71 6.90
N ASN A 40 -26.47 3.63 7.15
CA ASN A 40 -27.62 3.64 8.06
C ASN A 40 -27.17 4.04 9.48
N LEU A 41 -26.09 3.43 10.00
CA LEU A 41 -25.57 3.80 11.32
C LEU A 41 -25.14 5.28 11.36
N GLN A 42 -24.42 5.77 10.35
CA GLN A 42 -24.02 7.18 10.28
C GLN A 42 -25.23 8.11 10.31
N THR A 43 -26.24 7.81 9.49
CA THR A 43 -27.48 8.59 9.42
C THR A 43 -28.21 8.60 10.77
N LYS A 44 -28.28 7.47 11.47
CA LYS A 44 -28.94 7.39 12.79
C LYS A 44 -28.17 8.12 13.89
N ILE A 45 -26.84 8.09 13.86
CA ILE A 45 -26.03 8.90 14.78
C ILE A 45 -26.24 10.40 14.51
N GLU A 46 -26.25 10.81 13.24
CA GLU A 46 -26.40 12.23 12.87
C GLU A 46 -27.80 12.79 13.13
N SER A 47 -28.83 11.96 12.99
CA SER A 47 -30.24 12.35 13.22
C SER A 47 -30.69 12.24 14.68
N ASN A 48 -29.94 11.55 15.55
CA ASN A 48 -30.24 11.46 16.98
C ASN A 48 -29.52 12.57 17.76
N ALA A 49 -30.28 13.50 18.35
CA ALA A 49 -29.74 14.62 19.12
C ALA A 49 -28.90 14.19 20.34
N ASN A 50 -29.19 13.04 20.95
CA ASN A 50 -28.41 12.49 22.07
C ASN A 50 -27.05 11.93 21.62
N LEU A 51 -26.89 11.64 20.32
CA LEU A 51 -25.68 11.02 19.77
C LEU A 51 -24.83 12.00 18.95
N ARG A 52 -25.46 12.87 18.15
CA ARG A 52 -24.81 13.69 17.13
C ARG A 52 -23.65 14.52 17.68
N ASP A 53 -23.84 15.12 18.86
CA ASP A 53 -22.85 16.02 19.46
C ASP A 53 -21.81 15.25 20.33
N LEU A 54 -22.10 13.99 20.69
CA LEU A 54 -21.22 13.12 21.48
C LEU A 54 -20.35 12.20 20.61
N ILE A 55 -20.84 11.76 19.45
CA ILE A 55 -20.22 10.74 18.61
C ILE A 55 -19.91 11.31 17.24
N LYS A 56 -18.60 11.45 16.96
CA LYS A 56 -18.13 11.73 15.60
C LYS A 56 -18.01 10.43 14.81
N SER A 57 -19.01 10.16 13.97
CA SER A 57 -18.94 9.08 12.99
C SER A 57 -18.00 9.49 11.84
N LYS A 58 -17.19 8.55 11.34
CA LYS A 58 -16.37 8.77 10.13
C LYS A 58 -16.12 7.46 9.40
N SER A 59 -16.24 7.49 8.09
CA SER A 59 -15.75 6.40 7.25
C SER A 59 -14.21 6.47 7.18
N PRO A 60 -13.51 5.33 7.17
CA PRO A 60 -12.07 5.32 6.90
C PRO A 60 -11.80 5.93 5.53
N ALA A 61 -11.18 7.12 5.51
CA ALA A 61 -10.76 7.73 4.26
C ALA A 61 -9.72 6.83 3.57
N LYS A 62 -9.85 6.68 2.25
CA LYS A 62 -8.80 6.02 1.47
C LYS A 62 -7.51 6.85 1.57
N ARG A 63 -6.38 6.17 1.62
CA ARG A 63 -5.08 6.84 1.68
C ARG A 63 -4.71 7.34 0.30
N LEU A 64 -4.06 8.49 0.20
CA LEU A 64 -3.48 8.94 -1.06
C LEU A 64 -2.42 7.94 -1.56
N PRO A 65 -2.33 7.70 -2.88
CA PRO A 65 -1.29 6.87 -3.47
C PRO A 65 0.09 7.54 -3.34
N SER A 66 1.09 7.00 -4.03
CA SER A 66 2.46 7.46 -3.85
C SER A 66 3.22 7.49 -5.15
N LEU A 67 4.14 8.44 -5.21
CA LEU A 67 5.09 8.66 -6.29
C LEU A 67 6.48 8.29 -5.75
N ILE A 68 7.34 7.73 -6.59
CA ILE A 68 8.75 7.47 -6.31
C ILE A 68 9.63 8.25 -7.28
N VAL A 69 10.71 8.85 -6.76
CA VAL A 69 11.84 9.39 -7.53
C VAL A 69 13.02 8.45 -7.32
N HIS A 70 13.53 7.87 -8.41
CA HIS A 70 14.54 6.82 -8.34
C HIS A 70 15.98 7.35 -8.36
N ASN A 71 16.85 6.66 -7.59
CA ASN A 71 18.31 6.80 -7.64
C ASN A 71 18.81 8.25 -7.60
N VAL A 72 18.28 9.03 -6.67
CA VAL A 72 18.71 10.41 -6.44
C VAL A 72 20.00 10.39 -5.60
N PRO A 73 21.07 11.13 -5.96
CA PRO A 73 22.29 11.25 -5.17
C PRO A 73 22.00 11.61 -3.71
N ASN A 74 22.73 10.98 -2.78
CA ASN A 74 22.55 11.23 -1.35
C ASN A 74 22.90 12.66 -0.91
N SER A 75 23.62 13.41 -1.73
CA SER A 75 23.87 14.85 -1.56
C SER A 75 22.64 15.73 -1.81
N THR A 76 21.61 15.23 -2.51
CA THR A 76 20.39 16.00 -2.80
C THR A 76 19.49 16.10 -1.57
N THR A 77 19.00 17.32 -1.30
CA THR A 77 18.10 17.57 -0.17
C THR A 77 16.64 17.24 -0.51
N VAL A 78 15.83 16.98 0.53
CA VAL A 78 14.38 16.80 0.37
C VAL A 78 13.71 18.07 -0.18
N VAL A 79 14.17 19.26 0.24
CA VAL A 79 13.60 20.54 -0.18
C VAL A 79 13.76 20.72 -1.69
N THR A 80 14.96 20.45 -2.22
CA THR A 80 15.23 20.49 -3.66
C THR A 80 14.32 19.55 -4.46
N LEU A 81 14.11 18.32 -3.97
CA LEU A 81 13.20 17.35 -4.60
C LEU A 81 11.74 17.84 -4.56
N GLN A 82 11.30 18.33 -3.42
CA GLN A 82 9.94 18.80 -3.21
C GLN A 82 9.62 20.03 -4.08
N GLU A 83 10.56 20.97 -4.21
CA GLU A 83 10.44 22.13 -5.10
C GLU A 83 10.39 21.71 -6.57
N ALA A 84 11.29 20.84 -7.01
CA ALA A 84 11.31 20.34 -8.38
C ALA A 84 9.99 19.64 -8.75
N LEU A 85 9.49 18.77 -7.85
CA LEU A 85 8.20 18.09 -8.01
C LEU A 85 7.04 19.09 -8.05
N LYS A 86 7.03 20.08 -7.16
CA LYS A 86 5.99 21.10 -7.12
C LYS A 86 5.91 21.86 -8.44
N VAL A 87 7.05 22.33 -8.95
CA VAL A 87 7.12 23.13 -10.18
C VAL A 87 6.75 22.29 -11.41
N GLN A 88 7.38 21.14 -11.60
CA GLN A 88 7.21 20.34 -12.83
C GLN A 88 5.89 19.56 -12.88
N LEU A 89 5.27 19.28 -11.72
CA LEU A 89 3.94 18.65 -11.66
C LEU A 89 2.81 19.66 -11.40
N HIS A 90 3.12 20.97 -11.35
CA HIS A 90 2.17 22.06 -11.11
C HIS A 90 1.34 21.89 -9.83
N LEU A 91 2.00 21.55 -8.72
CA LEU A 91 1.36 21.34 -7.43
C LEU A 91 1.18 22.66 -6.68
N SER A 92 0.06 22.80 -5.96
CA SER A 92 -0.20 23.98 -5.11
C SER A 92 0.77 24.06 -3.92
N ALA A 93 1.18 22.90 -3.39
CA ALA A 93 2.09 22.77 -2.27
C ALA A 93 3.16 21.69 -2.53
N PRO A 94 4.33 21.77 -1.87
CA PRO A 94 5.34 20.72 -1.93
C PRO A 94 4.79 19.37 -1.43
N PRO A 95 5.01 18.26 -2.14
CA PRO A 95 4.42 16.97 -1.76
C PRO A 95 5.07 16.42 -0.49
N LYS A 96 4.28 15.75 0.35
CA LYS A 96 4.77 15.21 1.63
C LYS A 96 5.67 14.00 1.41
N LEU A 97 6.89 14.04 1.97
CA LEU A 97 7.77 12.88 2.01
C LEU A 97 7.18 11.80 2.92
N ARG A 98 7.10 10.55 2.43
CA ARG A 98 6.74 9.39 3.26
C ARG A 98 7.99 8.74 3.85
N PHE A 99 8.94 8.37 3.01
CA PHE A 99 10.21 7.75 3.41
C PHE A 99 11.22 7.75 2.26
N LYS A 100 12.46 7.37 2.57
CA LYS A 100 13.51 7.10 1.60
C LYS A 100 14.17 5.75 1.90
N PHE A 101 14.71 5.10 0.87
CA PHE A 101 15.45 3.86 0.99
C PHE A 101 16.59 3.80 -0.03
N ARG A 102 17.55 2.90 0.16
CA ARG A 102 18.73 2.77 -0.69
C ARG A 102 18.33 2.55 -2.16
N GLY A 103 18.99 3.28 -3.06
CA GLY A 103 18.88 3.11 -4.52
C GLY A 103 19.56 1.84 -5.02
N THR A 104 19.33 1.52 -6.29
CA THR A 104 20.07 0.44 -6.96
C THR A 104 21.48 0.87 -7.35
N ILE A 105 21.71 2.19 -7.48
CA ILE A 105 23.01 2.78 -7.76
C ILE A 105 23.70 3.14 -6.44
N GLN A 106 25.02 2.93 -6.36
CA GLN A 106 25.82 3.32 -5.21
C GLN A 106 25.65 4.81 -4.89
N ASP A 107 25.62 5.16 -3.60
CA ASP A 107 25.45 6.52 -3.10
C ASP A 107 24.18 7.27 -3.58
N THR A 108 23.14 6.51 -3.92
CA THR A 108 21.82 7.05 -4.26
C THR A 108 20.72 6.53 -3.34
N SER A 109 19.62 7.27 -3.28
CA SER A 109 18.39 6.93 -2.56
C SER A 109 17.17 7.02 -3.49
N ASN A 110 16.22 6.12 -3.28
CA ASN A 110 14.87 6.23 -3.79
C ASN A 110 14.00 7.00 -2.78
N TRP A 111 13.25 8.00 -3.26
CA TRP A 111 12.43 8.87 -2.41
C TRP A 111 10.95 8.68 -2.73
N VAL A 112 10.13 8.42 -1.72
CA VAL A 112 8.68 8.15 -1.88
C VAL A 112 7.87 9.28 -1.28
N PHE A 113 7.04 9.90 -2.12
CA PHE A 113 6.17 11.02 -1.75
C PHE A 113 4.70 10.62 -1.82
N GLU A 114 3.88 11.25 -1.00
CA GLU A 114 2.43 11.22 -1.14
C GLU A 114 2.00 11.96 -2.42
N ALA A 115 1.06 11.39 -3.17
CA ALA A 115 0.59 11.95 -4.43
C ALA A 115 -0.92 11.79 -4.57
N SER A 116 -1.59 12.80 -5.12
CA SER A 116 -2.98 12.69 -5.57
C SER A 116 -3.09 11.94 -6.91
N ALA A 117 -4.30 11.54 -7.29
CA ALA A 117 -4.57 10.97 -8.60
C ALA A 117 -4.13 11.90 -9.75
N SER A 118 -4.39 13.20 -9.63
CA SER A 118 -3.94 14.22 -10.59
C SER A 118 -2.43 14.30 -10.69
N THR A 119 -1.73 14.25 -9.55
CA THR A 119 -0.26 14.26 -9.49
C THR A 119 0.32 13.04 -10.21
N LEU A 120 -0.27 11.85 -10.01
CA LEU A 120 0.16 10.63 -10.69
C LEU A 120 -0.09 10.68 -12.20
N ARG A 121 -1.22 11.22 -12.64
CA ARG A 121 -1.49 11.44 -14.08
C ARG A 121 -0.41 12.34 -14.71
N SER A 122 -0.02 13.42 -14.05
CA SER A 122 1.09 14.29 -14.51
C SER A 122 2.43 13.55 -14.49
N THR A 123 2.69 12.77 -13.45
CA THR A 123 3.90 11.92 -13.33
C THR A 123 4.03 10.95 -14.50
N LEU A 124 2.94 10.28 -14.89
CA LEU A 124 2.90 9.34 -16.01
C LEU A 124 3.16 10.00 -17.36
N LYS A 125 2.84 11.30 -17.51
CA LYS A 125 3.13 12.08 -18.72
C LYS A 125 4.60 12.43 -18.83
N ILE A 126 5.20 13.00 -17.78
CA ILE A 126 6.59 13.49 -17.85
C ILE A 126 7.63 12.37 -17.65
N LYS A 127 7.33 11.36 -16.81
CA LYS A 127 8.17 10.19 -16.47
C LYS A 127 9.56 10.46 -15.91
N LYS A 128 10.07 11.69 -16.04
CA LYS A 128 11.36 12.16 -15.56
C LYS A 128 11.22 13.49 -14.82
N LEU A 129 11.95 13.62 -13.73
CA LEU A 129 12.08 14.85 -12.96
C LEU A 129 13.46 15.46 -13.21
N HIS A 130 13.49 16.73 -13.58
CA HIS A 130 14.73 17.47 -13.83
C HIS A 130 15.19 18.18 -12.55
N ILE A 131 16.45 18.03 -12.16
CA ILE A 131 17.09 18.80 -11.08
C ILE A 131 18.49 19.17 -11.54
N GLY A 132 18.74 20.47 -11.76
CA GLY A 132 19.94 20.93 -12.43
C GLY A 132 20.11 20.26 -13.80
N TRP A 133 21.30 19.70 -14.05
CA TRP A 133 21.65 18.97 -15.28
C TRP A 133 21.39 17.45 -15.19
N SER A 134 20.59 17.01 -14.21
CA SER A 134 20.28 15.60 -13.99
C SER A 134 18.79 15.30 -14.22
N MET A 135 18.51 14.08 -14.70
CA MET A 135 17.16 13.58 -14.91
C MET A 135 16.93 12.31 -14.09
N PHE A 136 15.86 12.28 -13.30
CA PHE A 136 15.51 11.17 -12.43
C PHE A 136 14.22 10.51 -12.88
N ASN A 137 14.19 9.18 -12.94
CA ASN A 137 12.96 8.47 -13.26
C ASN A 137 11.94 8.65 -12.14
N ILE A 138 10.73 9.04 -12.52
CA ILE A 138 9.58 9.14 -11.62
C ILE A 138 8.46 8.23 -12.05
N LYS A 139 7.86 7.53 -11.08
CA LYS A 139 6.79 6.56 -11.30
C LYS A 139 5.84 6.54 -10.12
N GLU A 140 4.72 5.87 -10.30
CA GLU A 140 3.89 5.46 -9.18
C GLU A 140 4.59 4.39 -8.33
N PHE A 141 4.41 4.47 -7.01
CA PHE A 141 4.93 3.53 -6.03
C PHE A 141 3.81 2.77 -5.34
N PHE A 142 3.85 1.45 -5.45
CA PHE A 142 2.91 0.54 -4.80
C PHE A 142 3.53 -0.01 -3.51
N HIS A 143 2.88 0.20 -2.36
CA HIS A 143 3.37 -0.31 -1.06
C HIS A 143 2.97 -1.78 -0.89
N ILE A 144 3.44 -2.63 -1.78
CA ILE A 144 3.19 -4.07 -1.77
C ILE A 144 4.23 -4.73 -0.86
N LYS A 145 3.75 -5.47 0.13
CA LYS A 145 4.62 -6.22 1.03
C LYS A 145 5.04 -7.51 0.35
N ARG A 146 6.34 -7.75 0.32
CA ARG A 146 6.92 -9.04 -0.03
C ARG A 146 7.93 -9.42 1.05
N CYS A 147 7.80 -10.64 1.55
CA CYS A 147 8.71 -11.17 2.54
C CYS A 147 10.08 -11.44 1.90
N ASN A 148 11.18 -10.88 2.44
CA ASN A 148 12.51 -11.14 1.89
C ASN A 148 13.05 -12.54 2.26
N PHE A 149 12.35 -13.28 3.12
CA PHE A 149 12.74 -14.62 3.55
C PHE A 149 12.07 -15.72 2.71
N CYS A 150 10.74 -15.75 2.64
CA CYS A 150 10.00 -16.73 1.83
C CYS A 150 9.53 -16.21 0.46
N GLN A 151 9.71 -14.92 0.14
CA GLN A 151 9.32 -14.28 -1.12
C GLN A 151 7.80 -14.24 -1.41
N ALA A 152 6.97 -14.69 -0.47
CA ALA A 152 5.54 -14.53 -0.53
C ALA A 152 5.10 -13.09 -0.29
N PHE A 153 3.94 -12.75 -0.85
CA PHE A 153 3.33 -11.43 -0.67
C PHE A 153 2.49 -11.34 0.62
N GLY A 154 2.05 -10.13 0.97
CA GLY A 154 1.13 -9.88 2.08
C GLY A 154 1.78 -9.64 3.45
N HIS A 155 3.01 -10.11 3.66
CA HIS A 155 3.73 -9.95 4.92
C HIS A 155 5.20 -9.54 4.75
N THR A 156 5.83 -9.14 5.86
CA THR A 156 7.27 -8.81 5.90
C THR A 156 8.04 -9.93 6.59
N THR A 157 9.37 -9.94 6.48
CA THR A 157 10.21 -10.96 7.15
C THR A 157 9.97 -11.04 8.66
N LYS A 158 9.63 -9.93 9.32
CA LYS A 158 9.33 -9.90 10.76
C LYS A 158 8.11 -10.76 11.13
N ASP A 159 7.15 -10.88 10.21
CA ASP A 159 5.88 -11.59 10.41
C ASP A 159 5.90 -12.95 9.69
N CYS A 160 7.07 -13.43 9.25
CA CYS A 160 7.20 -14.66 8.50
C CYS A 160 7.23 -15.87 9.43
N THR A 161 6.42 -16.87 9.11
CA THR A 161 6.32 -18.14 9.85
C THR A 161 7.13 -19.29 9.24
N HIS A 162 7.76 -19.06 8.08
CA HIS A 162 8.56 -20.06 7.40
C HIS A 162 9.90 -20.26 8.14
N GLN A 163 10.38 -21.50 8.20
CA GLN A 163 11.65 -21.84 8.83
C GLN A 163 12.80 -21.94 7.81
N ILE A 164 12.48 -22.13 6.54
CA ILE A 164 13.44 -22.28 5.43
C ILE A 164 13.20 -21.14 4.44
N PRO A 165 14.25 -20.43 3.99
CA PRO A 165 14.10 -19.36 3.01
C PRO A 165 13.74 -19.93 1.63
N SER A 166 13.06 -19.12 0.83
CA SER A 166 12.81 -19.42 -0.58
C SER A 166 13.52 -18.39 -1.45
N CYS A 167 14.11 -18.86 -2.54
CA CYS A 167 14.82 -18.03 -3.48
C CYS A 167 13.84 -17.30 -4.40
N GLY A 168 13.95 -15.98 -4.46
CA GLY A 168 13.09 -15.14 -5.30
C GLY A 168 13.37 -15.26 -6.79
N SER A 169 14.50 -15.87 -7.17
CA SER A 169 14.90 -16.10 -8.56
C SER A 169 14.47 -17.47 -9.05
N CYS A 170 14.69 -18.54 -8.26
CA CYS A 170 14.58 -19.93 -8.73
C CYS A 170 13.70 -20.85 -7.86
N ALA A 171 12.99 -20.29 -6.87
CA ALA A 171 12.13 -21.03 -5.93
C ALA A 171 12.84 -22.09 -5.05
N GLY A 172 14.17 -22.18 -5.08
CA GLY A 172 14.94 -23.10 -4.24
C GLY A 172 15.05 -22.69 -2.76
N HIS A 173 15.45 -23.62 -1.90
CA HIS A 173 15.56 -23.42 -0.44
C HIS A 173 16.86 -22.73 -0.01
N HIS A 174 17.06 -21.48 -0.44
CA HIS A 174 18.19 -20.64 -0.07
C HIS A 174 17.81 -19.16 -0.17
N ALA A 175 18.60 -18.26 0.43
CA ALA A 175 18.37 -16.84 0.27
C ALA A 175 18.69 -16.38 -1.16
N THR A 176 17.87 -15.50 -1.72
CA THR A 176 18.00 -15.02 -3.12
C THR A 176 19.40 -14.50 -3.48
N ARG A 177 20.11 -13.90 -2.51
CA ARG A 177 21.47 -13.39 -2.71
C ARG A 177 22.52 -14.48 -2.95
N ASP A 178 22.23 -15.71 -2.51
CA ASP A 178 23.12 -16.87 -2.60
C ASP A 178 22.76 -17.75 -3.82
N CYS A 179 21.84 -17.30 -4.67
CA CYS A 179 21.37 -18.03 -5.84
C CYS A 179 22.42 -18.06 -6.95
N LEU A 180 22.82 -19.27 -7.35
CA LEU A 180 23.78 -19.50 -8.45
C LEU A 180 23.09 -19.87 -9.77
N THR A 181 21.79 -20.16 -9.73
CA THR A 181 21.01 -20.62 -10.88
C THR A 181 20.59 -19.45 -11.77
N GLN A 182 20.71 -19.62 -13.10
CA GLN A 182 20.19 -18.68 -14.10
C GLN A 182 18.73 -18.97 -14.49
N ALA A 183 18.26 -20.21 -14.30
CA ALA A 183 16.87 -20.58 -14.51
C ALA A 183 15.96 -19.85 -13.52
N LEU A 184 14.92 -19.22 -14.05
CA LEU A 184 13.96 -18.44 -13.28
C LEU A 184 12.75 -19.31 -12.92
N CYS A 185 12.34 -19.25 -11.67
CA CYS A 185 11.14 -19.88 -11.16
C CYS A 185 10.54 -19.03 -10.03
N CYS A 186 9.32 -18.56 -10.22
CA CYS A 186 8.58 -17.79 -9.23
C CYS A 186 7.99 -18.73 -8.19
N VAL A 187 8.45 -18.63 -6.94
CA VAL A 187 7.96 -19.49 -5.85
C VAL A 187 6.45 -19.40 -5.65
N ASN A 188 5.87 -18.21 -5.75
CA ASN A 188 4.43 -18.01 -5.57
C ASN A 188 3.62 -18.76 -6.65
N CYS A 189 4.02 -18.65 -7.92
CA CYS A 189 3.35 -19.35 -9.01
C CYS A 189 3.58 -20.85 -8.95
N PHE A 190 4.80 -21.28 -8.61
CA PHE A 190 5.16 -22.68 -8.46
C PHE A 190 4.35 -23.37 -7.35
N GLU A 191 4.34 -22.79 -6.15
CA GLU A 191 3.58 -23.32 -5.01
C GLU A 191 2.08 -23.33 -5.29
N SER A 192 1.55 -22.28 -5.91
CA SER A 192 0.13 -22.26 -6.32
C SER A 192 -0.20 -23.42 -7.25
N ASN A 193 0.61 -23.65 -8.28
CA ASN A 193 0.38 -24.75 -9.23
C ASN A 193 0.47 -26.11 -8.51
N LEU A 194 1.42 -26.27 -7.58
CA LEU A 194 1.64 -27.52 -6.84
C LEU A 194 0.49 -27.83 -5.86
N PHE A 195 0.05 -26.86 -5.07
CA PHE A 195 -0.88 -27.09 -3.96
C PHE A 195 -2.34 -26.81 -4.31
N THR A 196 -2.61 -25.96 -5.31
CA THR A 196 -3.98 -25.55 -5.67
C THR A 196 -4.37 -25.95 -7.08
N GLY A 197 -3.44 -26.52 -7.88
CA GLY A 197 -3.73 -26.98 -9.24
C GLY A 197 -3.89 -25.85 -10.27
N THR A 198 -3.42 -24.63 -9.96
CA THR A 198 -3.40 -23.54 -10.95
C THR A 198 -2.40 -23.81 -12.08
N LEU A 199 -2.48 -23.02 -13.16
CA LEU A 199 -1.59 -23.11 -14.33
C LEU A 199 -0.88 -21.78 -14.59
N TYR A 200 -0.38 -21.12 -13.54
CA TYR A 200 0.35 -19.87 -13.70
C TYR A 200 1.74 -20.10 -14.34
N PRO A 201 2.21 -19.19 -15.20
CA PRO A 201 3.57 -19.28 -15.74
C PRO A 201 4.57 -19.15 -14.60
N THR A 202 5.53 -20.06 -14.48
CA THR A 202 6.50 -20.06 -13.38
C THR A 202 7.83 -19.44 -13.77
N THR A 203 8.15 -19.34 -15.07
CA THR A 203 9.46 -18.94 -15.60
C THR A 203 9.73 -17.43 -15.54
N HIS A 204 9.64 -16.85 -14.35
CA HIS A 204 9.91 -15.44 -14.07
C HIS A 204 10.36 -15.28 -12.60
N PRO A 205 11.06 -14.20 -12.22
CA PRO A 205 11.41 -13.99 -10.83
C PRO A 205 10.22 -13.41 -10.05
N THR A 206 10.23 -13.57 -8.73
CA THR A 206 9.16 -13.09 -7.83
C THR A 206 8.96 -11.56 -7.81
N TRP A 207 9.89 -10.76 -8.35
CA TRP A 207 9.72 -9.30 -8.51
C TRP A 207 9.23 -8.89 -9.90
N ASP A 208 8.89 -9.84 -10.76
CA ASP A 208 8.33 -9.51 -12.06
C ASP A 208 7.03 -8.72 -11.87
N SER A 209 6.98 -7.55 -12.49
CA SER A 209 5.78 -6.73 -12.53
C SER A 209 4.59 -7.43 -13.18
N GLN A 210 4.79 -8.47 -13.99
CA GLN A 210 3.71 -9.25 -14.63
C GLN A 210 3.35 -10.52 -13.87
N CYS A 211 3.96 -10.79 -12.72
CA CYS A 211 3.58 -11.92 -11.88
C CYS A 211 2.09 -11.80 -11.48
N PRO A 212 1.26 -12.85 -11.66
CA PRO A 212 -0.15 -12.84 -11.28
C PRO A 212 -0.39 -12.45 -9.82
N PHE A 213 0.44 -12.97 -8.91
CA PHE A 213 0.37 -12.64 -7.48
C PHE A 213 0.73 -11.18 -7.19
N TYR A 214 1.71 -10.62 -7.89
CA TYR A 214 2.02 -9.19 -7.79
C TYR A 214 0.85 -8.33 -8.29
N GLN A 215 0.21 -8.72 -9.40
CA GLN A 215 -0.94 -7.99 -9.96
C GLN A 215 -2.16 -8.03 -9.03
N ILE A 216 -2.44 -9.18 -8.41
CA ILE A 216 -3.50 -9.32 -7.39
C ILE A 216 -3.24 -8.36 -6.22
N GLU A 217 -2.02 -8.37 -5.67
CA GLU A 217 -1.64 -7.50 -4.56
C GLU A 217 -1.64 -6.02 -4.94
N LYS A 218 -1.24 -5.70 -6.17
CA LYS A 218 -1.33 -4.36 -6.72
C LYS A 218 -2.79 -3.89 -6.82
N GLN A 219 -3.68 -4.73 -7.32
CA GLN A 219 -5.11 -4.41 -7.42
C GLN A 219 -5.72 -4.20 -6.02
N HIS A 220 -5.39 -5.07 -5.06
CA HIS A 220 -5.80 -4.92 -3.67
C HIS A 220 -5.23 -3.63 -3.05
N TYR A 221 -3.95 -3.34 -3.24
CA TYR A 221 -3.36 -2.07 -2.81
C TYR A 221 -4.13 -0.88 -3.42
N CYS A 222 -4.42 -0.92 -4.73
CA CYS A 222 -5.10 0.16 -5.41
C CYS A 222 -6.52 0.39 -4.91
N SER A 223 -7.26 -0.67 -4.56
CA SER A 223 -8.62 -0.53 -4.01
C SER A 223 -8.64 0.23 -2.67
N THR A 224 -7.53 0.17 -1.92
CA THR A 224 -7.32 0.90 -0.64
C THR A 224 -6.77 2.32 -0.79
N ARG A 225 -6.57 2.80 -2.03
CA ARG A 225 -6.05 4.14 -2.31
C ARG A 225 -7.09 5.03 -2.98
N ASP A 226 -6.93 6.33 -2.76
CA ASP A 226 -7.77 7.34 -3.36
C ASP A 226 -7.21 7.75 -4.73
N TYR A 227 -7.84 7.25 -5.79
CA TYR A 227 -7.52 7.61 -7.18
C TYR A 227 -8.53 8.56 -7.81
N ASN A 228 -9.42 9.13 -7.00
CA ASN A 228 -10.35 10.16 -7.47
C ASN A 228 -9.64 11.52 -7.65
#